data_AF-A0A6G2Q9T9-F1
#
_entry.id   AF-A0A6G2Q9T9-F1
#
_cell.length_a   1.000
_cell.length_b   1.000
_cell.length_c   1.000
_cell.angle_alpha   90.00
_cell.angle_beta   90.00
_cell.angle_gamma   90.00
#
_symmetry.space_group_name_H-M   'P 1'
#
loop_
_entity.id
_entity.type
_entity.pdbx_description
1 polymer ?
#
loop_
_entity_poly.entity_id
_entity_poly.type
_entity_poly.pdbx_seq_one_letter_code
_entity_poly.pdbx_strand_id
1 'polypeptide(L)'
;MRRGLGTARAGGTALQCRAEGRALLVHPKGEPDPQAAAFAAGLAADPQHTLAVVDLPYGSLEGSADAVARLLAGRGESLRLVFGRSTPQEARRAAQRIADRLDRLVLAPDGAVLPTDGGGLFIPSDHGAGWLRFRPGRSAERDSRRFPKPRWEFSTFDRPWTTSGHGIAEPAPCGVWVRSPHDHPAAESGRRLVDRLPSHPDILTVVLGSPGGPPVTLADVTRLWETVLPSARSWVRFLHLGPVALPEGAEALGQELADVLGQQVVLYAGVPVESRAGLASPEVAAVRPDGTLGHHPFVSELMYFPRTGTVPAPPALFGLRRPLFGVPEITTGVYEYAADAVLEVVQSGLWMRPLAEPADGDAVRRIPAAPGYAAILYDRSTPGAADRMRSLAEDMLWRLDPERREGFTIAPADEPGHVMVTSDDTDLWSAPDATATGPQAIALTAFRGQPRAAEAAPWGTETAAATPLAETGVVRPGVVRGEGSGGASALAHLDLDEATVRVRGNAAPAAPPVVAPPAARIESEVPASGLPRVESGDDVQVTGEPGDTGTAGRPETVTTASPATAAGGPAPEPA
;
A
#
# COMPACT_ATOMS: atom_id res chain seq x y z
N MET A 1 -19.90 -61.31 -34.68
CA MET A 1 -20.68 -60.39 -33.82
C MET A 1 -19.85 -59.13 -33.57
N ARG A 2 -20.38 -57.92 -33.76
CA ARG A 2 -19.68 -56.67 -33.37
C ARG A 2 -19.94 -56.41 -31.89
N ARG A 3 -18.88 -56.29 -31.07
CA ARG A 3 -18.99 -55.65 -29.75
C ARG A 3 -19.01 -54.14 -29.97
N GLY A 4 -20.07 -53.46 -29.55
CA GLY A 4 -20.12 -52.01 -29.59
C GLY A 4 -19.23 -51.42 -28.50
N LEU A 5 -18.46 -50.36 -28.81
CA LEU A 5 -17.92 -49.49 -27.78
C LEU A 5 -19.09 -48.74 -27.14
N GLY A 6 -19.41 -49.06 -25.88
CA GLY A 6 -20.30 -48.22 -25.08
C GLY A 6 -19.60 -46.90 -24.82
N THR A 7 -20.12 -45.81 -25.38
CA THR A 7 -19.61 -44.46 -25.12
C THR A 7 -19.84 -44.12 -23.64
N ALA A 8 -18.76 -44.03 -22.88
CA ALA A 8 -18.82 -43.60 -21.49
C ALA A 8 -19.36 -42.17 -21.42
N ARG A 9 -20.61 -42.02 -20.98
CA ARG A 9 -21.18 -40.71 -20.64
C ARG A 9 -20.36 -40.14 -19.49
N ALA A 10 -19.56 -39.11 -19.76
CA ALA A 10 -18.91 -38.33 -18.73
C ALA A 10 -19.98 -37.66 -17.86
N GLY A 11 -20.31 -38.28 -16.73
CA GLY A 11 -21.26 -37.75 -15.77
C GLY A 11 -20.62 -36.57 -15.05
N GLY A 12 -20.97 -35.34 -15.46
CA GLY A 12 -20.51 -34.14 -14.80
C GLY A 12 -20.84 -34.17 -13.30
N THR A 13 -19.83 -33.93 -12.47
CA THR A 13 -19.96 -33.91 -11.01
C THR A 13 -21.03 -32.89 -10.62
N ALA A 14 -21.96 -33.28 -9.75
CA ALA A 14 -22.93 -32.33 -9.21
C ALA A 14 -22.19 -31.22 -8.45
N LEU A 15 -22.50 -29.97 -8.74
CA LEU A 15 -21.89 -28.81 -8.09
C LEU A 15 -22.82 -28.20 -7.04
N GLN A 16 -22.24 -27.52 -6.07
CA GLN A 16 -22.92 -26.71 -5.06
C GLN A 16 -22.37 -25.28 -5.08
N CYS A 17 -23.13 -24.35 -4.50
CA CYS A 17 -22.76 -22.95 -4.33
C CYS A 17 -23.13 -22.53 -2.90
N ARG A 18 -22.13 -22.14 -2.10
CA ARG A 18 -22.28 -21.64 -0.72
C ARG A 18 -21.89 -20.15 -0.68
N ALA A 19 -22.26 -19.45 0.38
CA ALA A 19 -21.79 -18.09 0.62
C ALA A 19 -20.71 -18.13 1.72
N GLU A 20 -19.53 -17.61 1.43
CA GLU A 20 -18.37 -17.64 2.31
C GLU A 20 -17.89 -16.19 2.50
N GLY A 21 -18.13 -15.62 3.68
CA GLY A 21 -17.84 -14.20 3.97
C GLY A 21 -18.53 -13.24 2.99
N ARG A 22 -17.76 -12.63 2.09
CA ARG A 22 -18.24 -11.69 1.06
C ARG A 22 -18.31 -12.28 -0.36
N ALA A 23 -17.93 -13.55 -0.54
CA ALA A 23 -17.91 -14.23 -1.83
C ALA A 23 -18.88 -15.42 -1.88
N LEU A 24 -19.11 -15.93 -3.08
CA LEU A 24 -19.75 -17.24 -3.30
C LEU A 24 -18.67 -18.30 -3.55
N LEU A 25 -18.74 -19.46 -2.91
CA LEU A 25 -17.88 -20.59 -3.22
C LEU A 25 -18.65 -21.65 -4.03
N VAL A 26 -18.23 -21.87 -5.27
CA VAL A 26 -18.72 -22.94 -6.14
C VAL A 26 -17.75 -24.12 -6.08
N HIS A 27 -18.26 -25.29 -5.65
CA HIS A 27 -17.45 -26.48 -5.38
C HIS A 27 -18.20 -27.78 -5.77
N PRO A 28 -17.53 -28.95 -5.88
CA PRO A 28 -18.19 -30.23 -6.08
C PRO A 28 -19.07 -30.62 -4.87
N LYS A 29 -20.17 -31.35 -5.11
CA LYS A 29 -21.11 -31.75 -4.06
C LYS A 29 -20.41 -32.56 -2.95
N GLY A 30 -20.47 -32.04 -1.73
CA GLY A 30 -19.77 -32.53 -0.55
C GLY A 30 -19.50 -31.37 0.39
N GLU A 31 -18.47 -31.50 1.23
CA GLU A 31 -17.87 -30.32 1.88
C GLU A 31 -16.83 -29.67 0.95
N PRO A 32 -16.67 -28.33 1.00
CA PRO A 32 -15.67 -27.63 0.22
C PRO A 32 -14.24 -27.89 0.72
N ASP A 33 -13.25 -27.60 -0.12
CA ASP A 33 -11.86 -27.41 0.30
C ASP A 33 -11.78 -26.32 1.38
N PRO A 34 -11.31 -26.61 2.62
CA PRO A 34 -11.23 -25.61 3.68
C PRO A 34 -10.31 -24.44 3.34
N GLN A 35 -9.29 -24.64 2.51
CA GLN A 35 -8.44 -23.55 2.04
C GLN A 35 -9.18 -22.66 1.04
N ALA A 36 -10.04 -23.24 0.18
CA ALA A 36 -10.90 -22.48 -0.74
C ALA A 36 -11.97 -21.67 0.00
N ALA A 37 -12.57 -22.23 1.05
CA ALA A 37 -13.55 -21.54 1.90
C ALA A 37 -12.91 -20.40 2.69
N ALA A 38 -11.77 -20.63 3.36
CA ALA A 38 -11.02 -19.59 4.07
C ALA A 38 -10.59 -18.46 3.13
N PHE A 39 -10.09 -18.79 1.93
CA PHE A 39 -9.77 -17.82 0.90
C PHE A 39 -10.99 -17.01 0.45
N ALA A 40 -12.11 -17.67 0.10
CA ALA A 40 -13.34 -17.00 -0.33
C ALA A 40 -13.89 -16.04 0.75
N ALA A 41 -13.88 -16.46 2.02
CA ALA A 41 -14.30 -15.64 3.14
C ALA A 41 -13.36 -14.45 3.42
N GLY A 42 -12.06 -14.61 3.16
CA GLY A 42 -11.02 -13.60 3.36
C GLY A 42 -10.91 -12.54 2.25
N LEU A 43 -11.62 -12.68 1.12
CA LEU A 43 -11.54 -11.72 0.01
C LEU A 43 -12.11 -10.34 0.37
N ALA A 44 -11.49 -9.32 -0.20
CA ALA A 44 -11.96 -7.94 -0.17
C ALA A 44 -13.35 -7.80 -0.81
N ALA A 45 -14.09 -6.76 -0.43
CA ALA A 45 -15.38 -6.46 -1.04
C ALA A 45 -15.20 -5.97 -2.48
N ASP A 46 -15.96 -6.54 -3.43
CA ASP A 46 -16.14 -5.95 -4.75
C ASP A 46 -17.43 -5.10 -4.77
N PRO A 47 -17.35 -3.76 -4.88
CA PRO A 47 -18.53 -2.91 -4.91
C PRO A 47 -19.20 -2.83 -6.30
N GLN A 48 -18.65 -3.50 -7.32
CA GLN A 48 -19.12 -3.45 -8.71
C GLN A 48 -19.64 -4.79 -9.23
N HIS A 49 -19.17 -5.91 -8.66
CA HIS A 49 -19.42 -7.26 -9.18
C HIS A 49 -19.72 -8.26 -8.04
N THR A 50 -20.58 -9.25 -8.27
CA THR A 50 -20.70 -10.38 -7.33
C THR A 50 -19.49 -11.29 -7.46
N LEU A 51 -18.73 -11.39 -6.37
CA LEU A 51 -17.50 -12.17 -6.30
C LEU A 51 -17.81 -13.67 -6.10
N ALA A 52 -17.18 -14.53 -6.89
CA ALA A 52 -17.28 -15.98 -6.74
C ALA A 52 -15.93 -16.69 -6.94
N VAL A 53 -15.60 -17.58 -6.01
CA VAL A 53 -14.49 -18.53 -6.10
C VAL A 53 -15.03 -19.84 -6.68
N VAL A 54 -14.34 -20.39 -7.67
CA VAL A 54 -14.70 -21.63 -8.36
C VAL A 54 -13.60 -22.66 -8.09
N ASP A 55 -13.80 -23.43 -7.03
CA ASP A 55 -12.95 -24.53 -6.62
C ASP A 55 -13.39 -25.81 -7.34
N LEU A 56 -12.58 -26.27 -8.29
CA LEU A 56 -12.86 -27.48 -9.06
C LEU A 56 -11.57 -28.30 -9.24
N PRO A 57 -11.68 -29.62 -9.52
CA PRO A 57 -10.56 -30.42 -9.99
C PRO A 57 -9.97 -29.86 -11.28
N TYR A 58 -8.65 -29.96 -11.42
CA TYR A 58 -7.94 -29.54 -12.64
C TYR A 58 -8.50 -30.24 -13.89
N GLY A 59 -8.53 -29.54 -15.03
CA GLY A 59 -9.10 -30.06 -16.29
C GLY A 59 -10.63 -30.12 -16.35
N SER A 60 -11.36 -29.90 -15.25
CA SER A 60 -12.83 -30.03 -15.21
C SER A 60 -13.60 -28.73 -15.48
N LEU A 61 -12.91 -27.58 -15.49
CA LEU A 61 -13.53 -26.25 -15.54
C LEU A 61 -14.32 -26.00 -16.83
N GLU A 62 -13.73 -26.25 -18.01
CA GLU A 62 -14.38 -25.95 -19.31
C GLU A 62 -15.67 -26.78 -19.51
N GLY A 63 -15.66 -28.06 -19.10
CA GLY A 63 -16.85 -28.92 -19.12
C GLY A 63 -17.91 -28.56 -18.07
N SER A 64 -17.52 -27.86 -17.00
CA SER A 64 -18.39 -27.47 -15.89
C SER A 64 -19.02 -26.08 -16.05
N ALA A 65 -18.57 -25.26 -17.00
CA ALA A 65 -18.96 -23.86 -17.17
C ALA A 65 -20.49 -23.63 -17.18
N ASP A 66 -21.26 -24.45 -17.89
CA ASP A 66 -22.73 -24.32 -17.93
C ASP A 66 -23.39 -24.62 -16.56
N ALA A 67 -22.77 -25.46 -15.72
CA ALA A 67 -23.26 -25.75 -14.37
C ALA A 67 -22.91 -24.61 -13.40
N VAL A 68 -21.71 -24.04 -13.51
CA VAL A 68 -21.32 -22.82 -12.78
C VAL A 68 -22.25 -21.66 -13.14
N ALA A 69 -22.53 -21.45 -14.43
CA ALA A 69 -23.49 -20.44 -14.89
C ALA A 69 -24.89 -20.65 -14.26
N ARG A 70 -25.43 -21.87 -14.28
CA ARG A 70 -26.74 -22.16 -13.65
C ARG A 70 -26.77 -21.86 -12.15
N LEU A 71 -25.68 -22.05 -11.41
CA LEU A 71 -25.57 -21.72 -9.98
C LEU A 71 -25.47 -20.21 -9.70
N LEU A 72 -24.97 -19.42 -10.66
CA LEU A 72 -24.75 -17.98 -10.52
C LEU A 72 -25.81 -17.11 -11.22
N ALA A 73 -26.78 -17.72 -11.93
CA ALA A 73 -27.76 -17.00 -12.74
C ALA A 73 -28.54 -15.92 -11.97
N GLY A 74 -29.00 -16.22 -10.75
CA GLY A 74 -29.71 -15.28 -9.87
C GLY A 74 -28.81 -14.50 -8.91
N ARG A 75 -27.53 -14.28 -9.23
CA ARG A 75 -26.54 -13.65 -8.35
C ARG A 75 -25.96 -12.38 -8.98
N GLY A 76 -26.46 -11.21 -8.54
CA GLY A 76 -26.05 -9.88 -9.01
C GLY A 76 -26.32 -9.60 -10.49
N GLU A 77 -25.81 -8.46 -10.98
CA GLU A 77 -25.90 -8.08 -12.40
C GLU A 77 -24.63 -8.40 -13.19
N SER A 78 -23.48 -8.48 -12.52
CA SER A 78 -22.20 -8.88 -13.11
C SER A 78 -21.36 -9.69 -12.12
N LEU A 79 -20.39 -10.46 -12.60
CA LEU A 79 -19.64 -11.44 -11.81
C LEU A 79 -18.13 -11.15 -11.87
N ARG A 80 -17.41 -11.39 -10.77
CA ARG A 80 -15.95 -11.60 -10.78
C ARG A 80 -15.65 -13.02 -10.33
N LEU A 81 -15.00 -13.80 -11.19
CA LEU A 81 -14.70 -15.21 -10.96
C LEU A 81 -13.21 -15.39 -10.64
N VAL A 82 -12.89 -16.06 -9.54
CA VAL A 82 -11.56 -16.61 -9.27
C VAL A 82 -11.60 -18.11 -9.50
N PHE A 83 -10.84 -18.62 -10.47
CA PHE A 83 -10.71 -20.07 -10.69
C PHE A 83 -9.59 -20.64 -9.82
N GLY A 84 -9.82 -21.82 -9.24
CA GLY A 84 -8.81 -22.55 -8.48
C GLY A 84 -7.75 -23.18 -9.39
N ARG A 85 -8.06 -24.36 -9.94
CA ARG A 85 -7.10 -25.19 -10.68
C ARG A 85 -7.45 -25.18 -12.17
N SER A 86 -6.82 -24.30 -12.94
CA SER A 86 -7.07 -24.13 -14.38
C SER A 86 -5.92 -23.42 -15.10
N THR A 87 -5.69 -23.79 -16.36
CA THR A 87 -4.85 -23.00 -17.26
C THR A 87 -5.51 -21.66 -17.64
N PRO A 88 -4.74 -20.63 -18.04
CA PRO A 88 -5.31 -19.37 -18.54
C PRO A 88 -6.17 -19.54 -19.81
N GLN A 89 -5.99 -20.63 -20.57
CA GLN A 89 -6.80 -20.96 -21.74
C GLN A 89 -8.19 -21.48 -21.33
N GLU A 90 -8.26 -22.42 -20.38
CA GLU A 90 -9.52 -22.92 -19.80
C GLU A 90 -10.29 -21.80 -19.08
N ALA A 91 -9.58 -20.98 -18.29
CA ALA A 91 -10.15 -19.84 -17.57
C ALA A 91 -10.87 -18.87 -18.53
N ARG A 92 -10.20 -18.45 -19.62
CA ARG A 92 -10.80 -17.58 -20.65
C ARG A 92 -12.04 -18.23 -21.30
N ARG A 93 -11.97 -19.51 -21.66
CA ARG A 93 -13.09 -20.22 -22.32
C ARG A 93 -14.29 -20.38 -21.40
N ALA A 94 -14.06 -20.77 -20.14
CA ALA A 94 -15.11 -20.92 -19.14
C ALA A 94 -15.75 -19.57 -18.80
N ALA A 95 -14.95 -18.51 -18.62
CA ALA A 95 -15.46 -17.17 -18.36
C ALA A 95 -16.32 -16.63 -19.52
N GLN A 96 -15.87 -16.79 -20.77
CA GLN A 96 -16.68 -16.41 -21.93
C GLN A 96 -17.98 -17.21 -22.01
N ARG A 97 -17.92 -18.54 -21.84
CA ARG A 97 -19.10 -19.41 -21.86
C ARG A 97 -20.09 -19.10 -20.74
N ILE A 98 -19.63 -18.70 -19.56
CA ILE A 98 -20.48 -18.23 -18.46
C ILE A 98 -21.11 -16.87 -18.82
N ALA A 99 -20.34 -15.93 -19.40
CA ALA A 99 -20.86 -14.64 -19.86
C ALA A 99 -21.96 -14.82 -20.92
N ASP A 100 -21.68 -15.59 -21.99
CA ASP A 100 -22.63 -15.92 -23.05
C ASP A 100 -23.87 -16.63 -22.50
N ARG A 101 -23.71 -17.58 -21.57
CA ARG A 101 -24.84 -18.34 -21.02
C ARG A 101 -25.70 -17.51 -20.06
N LEU A 102 -25.16 -16.47 -19.44
CA LEU A 102 -25.88 -15.59 -18.51
C LEU A 102 -26.36 -14.28 -19.13
N ASP A 103 -25.94 -13.97 -20.36
CA ASP A 103 -26.10 -12.67 -21.01
C ASP A 103 -25.57 -11.49 -20.15
N ARG A 104 -24.44 -11.71 -19.45
CA ARG A 104 -23.94 -10.81 -18.40
C ARG A 104 -22.42 -10.61 -18.46
N LEU A 105 -21.95 -9.49 -17.91
CA LEU A 105 -20.52 -9.22 -17.75
C LEU A 105 -19.89 -10.18 -16.73
N VAL A 106 -18.80 -10.83 -17.15
CA VAL A 106 -17.93 -11.63 -16.30
C VAL A 106 -16.52 -11.03 -16.32
N LEU A 107 -15.92 -10.86 -15.15
CA LEU A 107 -14.49 -10.65 -14.98
C LEU A 107 -13.84 -11.97 -14.56
N ALA A 108 -12.70 -12.32 -15.15
CA ALA A 108 -11.89 -13.47 -14.71
C ALA A 108 -10.39 -13.20 -14.94
N PRO A 109 -9.49 -13.86 -14.18
CA PRO A 109 -8.05 -13.67 -14.33
C PRO A 109 -7.52 -14.33 -15.62
N ASP A 110 -6.61 -13.62 -16.29
CA ASP A 110 -5.67 -14.17 -17.25
C ASP A 110 -4.25 -14.10 -16.68
N GLY A 111 -3.83 -15.21 -16.07
CA GLY A 111 -2.53 -15.37 -15.42
C GLY A 111 -2.64 -15.96 -14.01
N ALA A 112 -1.51 -16.30 -13.42
CA ALA A 112 -1.44 -16.76 -12.04
C ALA A 112 -1.69 -15.59 -11.06
N VAL A 113 -2.73 -15.72 -10.25
CA VAL A 113 -3.18 -14.72 -9.27
C VAL A 113 -2.39 -14.86 -7.96
N LEU A 114 -1.86 -13.75 -7.46
CA LEU A 114 -1.24 -13.64 -6.13
C LEU A 114 -2.22 -13.00 -5.13
N PRO A 115 -2.49 -13.63 -3.98
CA PRO A 115 -3.17 -12.97 -2.86
C PRO A 115 -2.32 -11.85 -2.25
N THR A 116 -2.96 -10.77 -1.80
CA THR A 116 -2.34 -9.64 -1.11
C THR A 116 -2.99 -9.42 0.24
N ASP A 117 -2.32 -8.72 1.15
CA ASP A 117 -2.88 -8.44 2.47
C ASP A 117 -4.15 -7.57 2.34
N GLY A 118 -5.11 -7.76 3.26
CA GLY A 118 -6.46 -7.20 3.16
C GLY A 118 -7.42 -7.94 2.21
N GLY A 119 -7.04 -9.09 1.68
CA GLY A 119 -7.91 -9.90 0.80
C GLY A 119 -7.94 -9.43 -0.65
N GLY A 120 -6.96 -8.62 -1.07
CA GLY A 120 -6.77 -8.23 -2.45
C GLY A 120 -6.15 -9.34 -3.30
N LEU A 121 -6.16 -9.15 -4.62
CA LEU A 121 -5.57 -10.07 -5.60
C LEU A 121 -4.83 -9.29 -6.69
N PHE A 122 -3.59 -9.68 -6.97
CA PHE A 122 -2.74 -9.08 -8.00
C PHE A 122 -2.34 -10.10 -9.08
N ILE A 123 -2.18 -9.65 -10.32
CA ILE A 123 -1.69 -10.46 -11.44
C ILE A 123 -0.44 -9.78 -12.04
N PRO A 124 0.77 -10.27 -11.70
CA PRO A 124 2.03 -9.78 -12.25
C PRO A 124 2.11 -9.75 -13.78
N SER A 125 3.02 -8.94 -14.31
CA SER A 125 3.16 -8.70 -15.75
C SER A 125 3.73 -9.87 -16.56
N ASP A 126 4.51 -10.72 -15.91
CA ASP A 126 5.05 -11.98 -16.40
C ASP A 126 4.06 -13.15 -16.20
N HIS A 127 3.16 -13.05 -15.22
CA HIS A 127 2.12 -14.04 -14.96
C HIS A 127 0.96 -14.00 -15.98
N GLY A 128 0.62 -12.84 -16.56
CA GLY A 128 -0.39 -12.73 -17.61
C GLY A 128 -0.89 -11.31 -17.92
N ALA A 129 -1.99 -11.21 -18.66
CA ALA A 129 -2.58 -9.92 -19.04
C ALA A 129 -3.25 -9.17 -17.88
N GLY A 130 -3.67 -9.89 -16.83
CA GLY A 130 -4.47 -9.35 -15.74
C GLY A 130 -5.92 -9.83 -15.79
N TRP A 131 -6.82 -9.10 -15.15
CA TRP A 131 -8.26 -9.33 -15.25
C TRP A 131 -8.77 -8.99 -16.65
N LEU A 132 -9.61 -9.85 -17.21
CA LEU A 132 -10.26 -9.66 -18.51
C LEU A 132 -11.78 -9.54 -18.36
N ARG A 133 -12.38 -8.63 -19.14
CA ARG A 133 -13.83 -8.41 -19.29
C ARG A 133 -14.36 -9.31 -20.41
N PHE A 134 -15.16 -10.30 -20.04
CA PHE A 134 -15.91 -11.16 -20.96
C PHE A 134 -17.34 -10.61 -21.05
N ARG A 135 -17.82 -10.36 -22.27
CA ARG A 135 -19.18 -9.92 -22.55
C ARG A 135 -19.83 -10.86 -23.57
N PRO A 136 -21.16 -11.04 -23.55
CA PRO A 136 -21.88 -11.91 -24.47
C PRO A 136 -21.50 -11.64 -25.94
N GLY A 137 -21.05 -12.68 -26.64
CA GLY A 137 -20.73 -12.64 -28.07
C GLY A 137 -19.57 -11.71 -28.48
N ARG A 138 -18.73 -11.25 -27.54
CA ARG A 138 -17.59 -10.34 -27.82
C ARG A 138 -16.25 -10.97 -27.42
N SER A 139 -15.18 -10.52 -28.06
CA SER A 139 -13.81 -10.81 -27.63
C SER A 139 -13.55 -10.25 -26.23
N ALA A 140 -12.77 -10.98 -25.43
CA ALA A 140 -12.36 -10.53 -24.11
C ALA A 140 -11.51 -9.25 -24.20
N GLU A 141 -11.87 -8.22 -23.44
CA GLU A 141 -11.12 -6.97 -23.30
C GLU A 141 -10.30 -7.00 -22.00
N ARG A 142 -9.22 -6.22 -21.91
CA ARG A 142 -8.47 -6.09 -20.65
C ARG A 142 -9.17 -5.15 -19.68
N ASP A 143 -9.11 -5.46 -18.38
CA ASP A 143 -9.64 -4.61 -17.32
C ASP A 143 -8.55 -3.94 -16.45
N SER A 144 -7.79 -4.75 -15.70
CA SER A 144 -7.01 -4.35 -14.52
C SER A 144 -5.91 -5.36 -14.22
N ARG A 145 -4.91 -5.03 -13.39
CA ARG A 145 -4.05 -6.06 -12.74
C ARG A 145 -4.50 -6.38 -11.32
N ARG A 146 -5.24 -5.47 -10.69
CA ARG A 146 -5.54 -5.48 -9.25
C ARG A 146 -7.02 -5.70 -8.98
N PHE A 147 -7.29 -6.33 -7.84
CA PHE A 147 -8.60 -6.48 -7.25
C PHE A 147 -8.52 -6.20 -5.73
N PRO A 148 -9.41 -5.38 -5.14
CA PRO A 148 -10.34 -4.45 -5.81
C PRO A 148 -9.58 -3.52 -6.77
N LYS A 149 -10.26 -3.06 -7.83
CA LYS A 149 -9.60 -2.19 -8.82
C LYS A 149 -9.38 -0.80 -8.21
N PRO A 150 -8.14 -0.34 -8.02
CA PRO A 150 -7.90 0.97 -7.43
C PRO A 150 -8.18 2.06 -8.46
N ARG A 151 -8.66 3.22 -8.00
CA ARG A 151 -8.97 4.37 -8.86
C ARG A 151 -7.76 4.83 -9.66
N TRP A 152 -6.57 4.79 -9.06
CA TRP A 152 -5.32 5.26 -9.67
C TRP A 152 -4.74 4.33 -10.75
N GLU A 153 -5.29 3.13 -11.00
CA GLU A 153 -4.66 2.16 -11.92
C GLU A 153 -4.47 2.69 -13.35
N PHE A 154 -5.34 3.61 -13.81
CA PHE A 154 -5.22 4.27 -15.12
C PHE A 154 -3.99 5.18 -15.26
N SER A 155 -3.34 5.54 -14.15
CA SER A 155 -2.07 6.30 -14.11
C SER A 155 -0.86 5.39 -13.94
N THR A 156 -1.02 4.06 -14.09
CA THR A 156 0.07 3.08 -14.01
C THR A 156 0.20 2.27 -15.30
N PHE A 157 1.40 1.76 -15.54
CA PHE A 157 1.74 0.96 -16.72
C PHE A 157 1.61 -0.55 -16.45
N ASP A 158 1.51 -1.33 -17.53
CA ASP A 158 1.15 -2.75 -17.44
C ASP A 158 2.35 -3.72 -17.41
N ARG A 159 3.57 -3.23 -17.63
CA ARG A 159 4.81 -4.00 -17.78
C ARG A 159 6.00 -3.20 -17.22
N PRO A 160 7.01 -3.85 -16.62
CA PRO A 160 8.27 -3.20 -16.23
C PRO A 160 8.89 -2.43 -17.39
N TRP A 161 9.48 -1.28 -17.09
CA TRP A 161 10.29 -0.51 -18.03
C TRP A 161 11.53 0.07 -17.33
N THR A 162 12.61 0.17 -18.10
CA THR A 162 13.90 0.70 -17.65
C THR A 162 13.82 2.21 -17.57
N THR A 163 13.93 2.77 -16.37
CA THR A 163 14.04 4.23 -16.17
C THR A 163 15.45 4.72 -16.47
N SER A 164 16.48 3.92 -16.20
CA SER A 164 17.88 4.17 -16.58
C SER A 164 18.72 2.89 -16.48
N GLY A 165 20.03 2.96 -16.76
CA GLY A 165 20.94 1.85 -16.49
C GLY A 165 21.00 1.41 -15.01
N HIS A 166 20.48 2.22 -14.09
CA HIS A 166 20.45 1.95 -12.64
C HIS A 166 19.02 1.76 -12.09
N GLY A 167 17.99 1.82 -12.93
CA GLY A 167 16.59 1.76 -12.48
C GLY A 167 15.62 1.06 -13.42
N ILE A 168 14.73 0.26 -12.84
CA ILE A 168 13.49 -0.26 -13.46
C ILE A 168 12.32 0.20 -12.59
N ALA A 169 11.25 0.66 -13.25
CA ALA A 169 9.95 0.84 -12.63
C ALA A 169 9.03 -0.32 -13.03
N GLU A 170 8.49 -1.05 -12.06
CA GLU A 170 7.62 -2.22 -12.29
C GLU A 170 6.28 -2.17 -11.54
N PRO A 171 5.21 -2.79 -12.07
CA PRO A 171 3.89 -2.73 -11.43
C PRO A 171 3.85 -3.62 -10.18
N ALA A 172 3.45 -3.05 -9.04
CA ALA A 172 3.32 -3.72 -7.75
C ALA A 172 1.85 -3.75 -7.28
N PRO A 173 1.48 -4.61 -6.30
CA PRO A 173 0.11 -4.65 -5.76
C PRO A 173 -0.40 -3.29 -5.28
N CYS A 174 0.40 -2.57 -4.49
CA CYS A 174 0.07 -1.26 -3.92
C CYS A 174 0.31 -0.07 -4.87
N GLY A 175 0.88 -0.30 -6.07
CA GLY A 175 1.27 0.79 -6.97
C GLY A 175 2.41 0.43 -7.92
N VAL A 176 3.55 1.09 -7.75
CA VAL A 176 4.75 0.92 -8.58
C VAL A 176 5.96 0.74 -7.68
N TRP A 177 6.89 -0.14 -8.06
CA TRP A 177 8.19 -0.30 -7.42
C TRP A 177 9.30 0.23 -8.34
N VAL A 178 10.11 1.17 -7.86
CA VAL A 178 11.33 1.64 -8.51
C VAL A 178 12.51 1.00 -7.79
N ARG A 179 13.27 0.16 -8.51
CA ARG A 179 14.43 -0.57 -7.95
C ARG A 179 15.57 -0.67 -8.96
N SER A 180 16.75 -1.03 -8.48
CA SER A 180 17.86 -1.40 -9.36
C SER A 180 17.51 -2.63 -10.22
N PRO A 181 17.95 -2.69 -11.49
CA PRO A 181 17.86 -3.88 -12.32
C PRO A 181 18.84 -5.00 -11.89
N HIS A 182 19.81 -4.68 -11.04
CA HIS A 182 20.86 -5.61 -10.60
C HIS A 182 20.35 -6.47 -9.44
N ASP A 183 20.36 -7.79 -9.62
CA ASP A 183 19.89 -8.74 -8.62
C ASP A 183 20.82 -8.77 -7.39
N HIS A 184 20.23 -8.62 -6.20
CA HIS A 184 20.90 -8.75 -4.91
C HIS A 184 20.11 -9.72 -4.02
N PRO A 185 20.73 -10.57 -3.18
CA PRO A 185 19.99 -11.57 -2.39
C PRO A 185 18.86 -10.99 -1.52
N ALA A 186 19.07 -9.82 -0.92
CA ALA A 186 18.07 -9.14 -0.10
C ALA A 186 16.89 -8.54 -0.92
N ALA A 187 16.99 -8.47 -2.25
CA ALA A 187 15.87 -8.09 -3.11
C ALA A 187 14.72 -9.11 -3.07
N GLU A 188 14.97 -10.38 -2.72
CA GLU A 188 13.89 -11.35 -2.49
C GLU A 188 13.09 -11.01 -1.23
N SER A 189 13.76 -10.63 -0.13
CA SER A 189 13.10 -10.13 1.09
C SER A 189 12.28 -8.87 0.80
N GLY A 190 12.88 -7.90 0.08
CA GLY A 190 12.18 -6.70 -0.38
C GLY A 190 10.95 -7.02 -1.22
N ARG A 191 11.06 -7.94 -2.19
CA ARG A 191 9.94 -8.37 -3.03
C ARG A 191 8.84 -9.07 -2.22
N ARG A 192 9.18 -9.97 -1.30
CA ARG A 192 8.23 -10.64 -0.41
C ARG A 192 7.43 -9.65 0.45
N LEU A 193 8.01 -8.48 0.75
CA LEU A 193 7.32 -7.39 1.44
C LEU A 193 6.43 -6.59 0.46
N VAL A 194 6.96 -6.20 -0.72
CA VAL A 194 6.21 -5.48 -1.77
C VAL A 194 5.01 -6.25 -2.30
N ASP A 195 5.13 -7.57 -2.47
CA ASP A 195 4.06 -8.45 -2.93
C ASP A 195 2.92 -8.58 -1.88
N ARG A 196 3.18 -8.23 -0.61
CA ARG A 196 2.20 -8.20 0.48
C ARG A 196 1.61 -6.83 0.77
N LEU A 197 2.31 -5.73 0.45
CA LEU A 197 1.91 -4.35 0.79
C LEU A 197 0.42 -4.10 0.51
N PRO A 198 -0.36 -3.61 1.51
CA PRO A 198 -1.80 -3.46 1.39
C PRO A 198 -2.15 -2.47 0.28
N SER A 199 -2.90 -2.93 -0.73
CA SER A 199 -3.31 -2.09 -1.86
C SER A 199 -4.50 -1.22 -1.50
N HIS A 200 -4.31 0.10 -1.44
CA HIS A 200 -5.35 1.05 -1.09
C HIS A 200 -6.06 1.60 -2.34
N PRO A 201 -7.40 1.62 -2.41
CA PRO A 201 -8.14 2.00 -3.61
C PRO A 201 -7.87 3.41 -4.14
N ASP A 202 -7.50 4.34 -3.25
CA ASP A 202 -7.33 5.77 -3.55
C ASP A 202 -5.89 6.29 -3.33
N ILE A 203 -4.91 5.42 -3.02
CA ILE A 203 -3.51 5.83 -2.81
C ILE A 203 -2.58 4.97 -3.68
N LEU A 204 -1.86 5.64 -4.58
CA LEU A 204 -0.82 5.05 -5.43
C LEU A 204 0.50 5.04 -4.66
N THR A 205 0.92 3.88 -4.15
CA THR A 205 2.21 3.77 -3.45
C THR A 205 3.35 3.61 -4.44
N VAL A 206 4.32 4.52 -4.42
CA VAL A 206 5.59 4.43 -5.15
C VAL A 206 6.68 3.97 -4.18
N VAL A 207 7.06 2.70 -4.31
CA VAL A 207 8.10 2.08 -3.50
C VAL A 207 9.47 2.39 -4.09
N LEU A 208 10.43 2.82 -3.27
CA LEU A 208 11.77 3.25 -3.66
C LEU A 208 12.83 2.31 -3.09
N GLY A 209 13.65 1.73 -3.96
CA GLY A 209 14.77 0.85 -3.62
C GLY A 209 14.35 -0.56 -3.16
N SER A 210 15.34 -1.40 -2.90
CA SER A 210 15.20 -2.72 -2.26
C SER A 210 16.09 -2.79 -1.01
N PRO A 211 15.72 -3.48 0.08
CA PRO A 211 16.58 -3.59 1.26
C PRO A 211 17.93 -4.20 0.87
N GLY A 212 19.03 -3.58 1.31
CA GLY A 212 20.40 -3.95 0.94
C GLY A 212 20.72 -3.96 -0.57
N GLY A 213 19.84 -3.44 -1.43
CA GLY A 213 20.06 -3.38 -2.89
C GLY A 213 20.81 -2.11 -3.33
N PRO A 214 21.37 -2.08 -4.56
CA PRO A 214 22.01 -0.87 -5.07
C PRO A 214 21.05 0.33 -5.14
N PRO A 215 21.53 1.57 -4.87
CA PRO A 215 20.66 2.72 -4.76
C PRO A 215 19.99 3.12 -6.08
N VAL A 216 18.71 3.53 -5.99
CA VAL A 216 17.99 4.16 -7.12
C VAL A 216 18.24 5.66 -7.16
N THR A 217 18.20 6.29 -8.33
CA THR A 217 18.46 7.74 -8.44
C THR A 217 17.18 8.58 -8.34
N LEU A 218 17.25 9.79 -7.81
CA LEU A 218 16.15 10.77 -7.87
C LEU A 218 15.68 11.03 -9.32
N ALA A 219 16.56 10.90 -10.29
CA ALA A 219 16.24 11.05 -11.71
C ALA A 219 15.36 9.89 -12.24
N ASP A 220 15.48 8.67 -11.68
CA ASP A 220 14.58 7.55 -11.98
C ASP A 220 13.17 7.80 -11.43
N VAL A 221 13.08 8.34 -10.21
CA VAL A 221 11.81 8.73 -9.59
C VAL A 221 11.15 9.89 -10.37
N THR A 222 11.94 10.83 -10.85
CA THR A 222 11.47 11.94 -11.70
C THR A 222 10.90 11.43 -13.04
N ARG A 223 11.61 10.52 -13.72
CA ARG A 223 11.11 9.88 -14.95
C ARG A 223 9.83 9.06 -14.72
N LEU A 224 9.67 8.43 -13.56
CA LEU A 224 8.39 7.83 -13.18
C LEU A 224 7.29 8.90 -13.01
N TRP A 225 7.57 9.97 -12.27
CA TRP A 225 6.61 11.06 -12.00
C TRP A 225 6.10 11.76 -13.27
N GLU A 226 6.94 11.88 -14.29
CA GLU A 226 6.56 12.36 -15.63
C GLU A 226 5.47 11.50 -16.27
N THR A 227 5.42 10.19 -16.00
CA THR A 227 4.34 9.29 -16.47
C THR A 227 3.06 9.37 -15.62
N VAL A 228 3.15 9.86 -14.38
CA VAL A 228 1.99 9.98 -13.49
C VAL A 228 1.15 11.19 -13.89
N LEU A 229 -0.07 10.92 -14.35
CA LEU A 229 -1.04 11.94 -14.78
C LEU A 229 -1.29 12.98 -13.68
N PRO A 230 -1.35 14.30 -14.01
CA PRO A 230 -1.47 15.36 -13.01
C PRO A 230 -2.60 15.20 -11.99
N SER A 231 -3.75 14.67 -12.42
CA SER A 231 -4.92 14.41 -11.57
C SER A 231 -4.72 13.29 -10.53
N ALA A 232 -3.70 12.45 -10.69
CA ALA A 232 -3.37 11.36 -9.78
C ALA A 232 -2.14 11.66 -8.90
N ARG A 233 -1.43 12.78 -9.12
CA ARG A 233 -0.22 13.15 -8.34
C ARG A 233 -0.52 13.37 -6.85
N SER A 234 -1.68 13.96 -6.53
CA SER A 234 -2.18 14.10 -5.14
C SER A 234 -2.60 12.76 -4.50
N TRP A 235 -2.63 11.66 -5.25
CA TRP A 235 -2.87 10.31 -4.74
C TRP A 235 -1.56 9.54 -4.50
N VAL A 236 -0.40 10.06 -4.91
CA VAL A 236 0.89 9.36 -4.73
C VAL A 236 1.39 9.49 -3.29
N ARG A 237 1.76 8.36 -2.69
CA ARG A 237 2.58 8.27 -1.47
C ARG A 237 3.86 7.54 -1.82
N PHE A 238 5.00 8.02 -1.32
CA PHE A 238 6.28 7.35 -1.47
C PHE A 238 6.54 6.42 -0.28
N LEU A 239 7.25 5.33 -0.51
CA LEU A 239 7.72 4.40 0.51
C LEU A 239 9.22 4.17 0.32
N HIS A 240 10.03 4.61 1.29
CA HIS A 240 11.46 4.32 1.31
C HIS A 240 11.66 2.88 1.81
N LEU A 241 12.09 1.98 0.93
CA LEU A 241 12.27 0.54 1.20
C LEU A 241 13.72 0.07 0.98
N GLY A 242 14.48 0.80 0.17
CA GLY A 242 15.90 0.57 -0.04
C GLY A 242 16.63 1.86 -0.42
N PRO A 243 17.96 1.80 -0.53
CA PRO A 243 18.80 2.99 -0.70
C PRO A 243 18.39 3.87 -1.90
N VAL A 244 18.51 5.19 -1.71
CA VAL A 244 18.27 6.20 -2.74
C VAL A 244 19.50 7.12 -2.82
N ALA A 245 20.04 7.33 -4.01
CA ALA A 245 21.16 8.24 -4.22
C ALA A 245 20.68 9.69 -4.13
N LEU A 246 21.08 10.37 -3.05
CA LEU A 246 20.83 11.78 -2.78
C LEU A 246 22.05 12.65 -3.12
N PRO A 247 21.88 13.97 -3.33
CA PRO A 247 22.99 14.92 -3.40
C PRO A 247 23.84 14.95 -2.12
N GLU A 248 25.11 15.34 -2.26
CA GLU A 248 25.96 15.65 -1.10
C GLU A 248 25.37 16.81 -0.30
N GLY A 249 25.25 16.65 1.02
CA GLY A 249 24.61 17.63 1.91
C GLY A 249 23.07 17.63 1.92
N ALA A 250 22.41 16.66 1.30
CA ALA A 250 20.96 16.51 1.39
C ALA A 250 20.49 16.17 2.82
N GLU A 251 19.51 16.93 3.35
CA GLU A 251 19.00 16.75 4.72
C GLU A 251 18.03 15.56 4.85
N ALA A 252 17.14 15.37 3.86
CA ALA A 252 16.12 14.31 3.90
C ALA A 252 15.60 13.94 2.49
N LEU A 253 15.43 12.64 2.23
CA LEU A 253 14.86 12.10 0.98
C LEU A 253 13.53 12.77 0.59
N GLY A 254 12.63 12.98 1.55
CA GLY A 254 11.32 13.59 1.29
C GLY A 254 11.41 15.04 0.82
N GLN A 255 12.43 15.78 1.27
CA GLN A 255 12.67 17.16 0.85
C GLN A 255 13.26 17.19 -0.58
N GLU A 256 14.30 16.40 -0.84
CA GLU A 256 14.90 16.30 -2.19
C GLU A 256 13.87 15.84 -3.23
N LEU A 257 12.93 14.95 -2.86
CA LEU A 257 11.79 14.56 -3.69
C LEU A 257 10.82 15.73 -3.92
N ALA A 258 10.45 16.49 -2.90
CA ALA A 258 9.56 17.65 -3.07
C ALA A 258 10.17 18.70 -4.03
N ASP A 259 11.48 18.93 -3.91
CA ASP A 259 12.22 19.88 -4.72
C ASP A 259 12.37 19.43 -6.18
N VAL A 260 12.87 18.21 -6.42
CA VAL A 260 13.11 17.72 -7.79
C VAL A 260 11.80 17.49 -8.56
N LEU A 261 10.71 17.16 -7.87
CA LEU A 261 9.39 17.00 -8.48
C LEU A 261 8.60 18.32 -8.55
N GLY A 262 9.08 19.39 -7.90
CA GLY A 262 8.47 20.72 -7.85
C GLY A 262 7.06 20.75 -7.23
N GLN A 263 6.76 19.81 -6.33
CA GLN A 263 5.42 19.51 -5.82
C GLN A 263 5.45 19.10 -4.35
N GLN A 264 4.30 19.18 -3.68
CA GLN A 264 4.12 18.56 -2.36
C GLN A 264 4.30 17.03 -2.47
N VAL A 265 5.07 16.46 -1.55
CA VAL A 265 5.37 15.01 -1.48
C VAL A 265 4.92 14.46 -0.14
N VAL A 266 4.31 13.27 -0.15
CA VAL A 266 3.99 12.51 1.06
C VAL A 266 4.80 11.22 1.07
N LEU A 267 5.59 11.02 2.12
CA LEU A 267 6.43 9.85 2.36
C LEU A 267 5.88 9.09 3.56
N TYR A 268 5.64 7.77 3.46
CA TYR A 268 5.35 6.97 4.65
C TYR A 268 6.58 6.88 5.55
N ALA A 269 6.40 7.02 6.86
CA ALA A 269 7.48 6.89 7.86
C ALA A 269 7.92 5.43 8.09
N GLY A 270 7.24 4.47 7.47
CA GLY A 270 7.56 3.04 7.48
C GLY A 270 6.70 2.27 6.47
N VAL A 271 6.80 0.95 6.45
CA VAL A 271 5.93 0.08 5.66
C VAL A 271 4.52 0.06 6.27
N PRO A 272 3.45 0.34 5.51
CA PRO A 272 2.08 0.11 5.94
C PRO A 272 1.83 -1.37 6.23
N VAL A 273 1.44 -1.70 7.46
CA VAL A 273 1.24 -3.09 7.93
C VAL A 273 -0.22 -3.54 7.95
N GLU A 274 -1.17 -2.63 7.82
CA GLU A 274 -2.61 -2.93 7.82
C GLU A 274 -3.31 -2.46 6.54
N SER A 275 -4.22 -3.29 6.03
CA SER A 275 -5.17 -2.87 4.99
C SER A 275 -6.35 -2.11 5.61
N ARG A 276 -6.70 -0.99 4.98
CA ARG A 276 -7.64 0.01 5.51
C ARG A 276 -8.55 0.59 4.44
N ALA A 277 -9.66 1.17 4.87
CA ALA A 277 -10.57 1.91 4.00
C ALA A 277 -10.56 3.41 4.37
N GLY A 278 -10.38 4.27 3.38
CA GLY A 278 -10.44 5.72 3.54
C GLY A 278 -9.09 6.38 3.84
N LEU A 279 -9.06 7.71 3.66
CA LEU A 279 -7.83 8.50 3.51
C LEU A 279 -7.10 8.89 4.81
N ALA A 280 -7.51 8.39 5.97
CA ALA A 280 -6.73 8.56 7.20
C ALA A 280 -5.45 7.69 7.13
N SER A 281 -4.36 8.12 7.76
CA SER A 281 -3.04 7.48 7.65
C SER A 281 -2.99 6.03 8.19
N PRO A 282 -2.23 5.10 7.56
CA PRO A 282 -2.10 3.71 8.00
C PRO A 282 -1.28 3.55 9.28
N GLU A 283 -1.40 2.43 9.99
CA GLU A 283 -0.31 2.01 10.89
C GLU A 283 0.88 1.53 10.06
N VAL A 284 2.08 1.95 10.46
CA VAL A 284 3.34 1.65 9.78
C VAL A 284 4.35 1.03 10.75
N ALA A 285 5.20 0.14 10.24
CA ALA A 285 6.37 -0.37 10.94
C ALA A 285 7.65 0.02 10.17
N ALA A 286 8.71 0.39 10.89
CA ALA A 286 10.00 0.67 10.29
C ALA A 286 10.59 -0.61 9.66
N VAL A 287 11.36 -0.46 8.58
CA VAL A 287 12.09 -1.57 7.95
C VAL A 287 13.54 -1.55 8.42
N ARG A 288 14.05 -2.69 8.89
CA ARG A 288 15.47 -2.88 9.22
C ARG A 288 16.32 -3.13 7.96
N PRO A 289 17.65 -2.97 8.01
CA PRO A 289 18.56 -3.26 6.88
C PRO A 289 18.39 -4.65 6.24
N ASP A 290 18.00 -5.66 7.03
CA ASP A 290 17.76 -7.05 6.57
C ASP A 290 16.39 -7.26 5.87
N GLY A 291 15.55 -6.22 5.80
CA GLY A 291 14.20 -6.28 5.26
C GLY A 291 13.12 -6.77 6.25
N THR A 292 13.45 -6.97 7.52
CA THR A 292 12.46 -7.30 8.57
C THR A 292 11.73 -6.05 9.07
N LEU A 293 10.54 -6.25 9.64
CA LEU A 293 9.79 -5.18 10.31
C LEU A 293 10.33 -4.98 11.74
N GLY A 294 10.59 -3.73 12.09
CA GLY A 294 11.11 -3.27 13.37
C GLY A 294 10.08 -2.55 14.23
N HIS A 295 10.52 -1.49 14.91
CA HIS A 295 9.66 -0.66 15.75
C HIS A 295 8.52 -0.01 14.94
N HIS A 296 7.46 0.45 15.61
CA HIS A 296 6.36 1.19 15.00
C HIS A 296 6.54 2.71 15.23
N PRO A 297 6.87 3.53 14.22
CA PRO A 297 7.00 4.98 14.36
C PRO A 297 5.75 5.65 14.99
N PHE A 298 5.93 6.81 15.63
CA PHE A 298 4.81 7.61 16.19
C PHE A 298 4.13 8.52 15.15
N VAL A 299 4.65 8.56 13.93
CA VAL A 299 4.10 9.25 12.75
C VAL A 299 3.87 8.21 11.65
N SER A 300 2.83 8.35 10.84
CA SER A 300 2.58 7.45 9.71
C SER A 300 3.02 8.03 8.37
N GLU A 301 2.77 9.33 8.16
CA GLU A 301 2.99 10.05 6.90
C GLU A 301 3.73 11.37 7.19
N LEU A 302 4.78 11.63 6.42
CA LEU A 302 5.61 12.84 6.44
C LEU A 302 5.34 13.64 5.17
N MET A 303 4.86 14.88 5.30
CA MET A 303 4.50 15.74 4.18
C MET A 303 5.53 16.86 3.99
N TYR A 304 6.17 16.86 2.83
CA TYR A 304 7.22 17.79 2.43
C TYR A 304 6.70 18.75 1.35
N PHE A 305 7.25 19.97 1.34
CA PHE A 305 6.94 21.02 0.37
C PHE A 305 8.24 21.51 -0.30
N PRO A 306 8.20 22.00 -1.55
CA PRO A 306 9.39 22.53 -2.20
C PRO A 306 10.01 23.71 -1.42
N ARG A 307 11.33 23.75 -1.30
CA ARG A 307 12.12 24.80 -0.66
C ARG A 307 11.87 26.14 -1.35
N THR A 308 11.38 27.11 -0.56
CA THR A 308 11.20 28.52 -0.99
C THR A 308 12.36 29.42 -0.54
N GLY A 309 13.32 28.88 0.22
CA GLY A 309 14.48 29.57 0.76
C GLY A 309 15.65 28.61 1.02
N THR A 310 16.70 29.09 1.69
CA THR A 310 17.95 28.33 1.91
C THR A 310 17.81 27.19 2.93
N VAL A 311 16.89 27.29 3.88
CA VAL A 311 16.61 26.27 4.90
C VAL A 311 15.19 25.74 4.66
N PRO A 312 14.98 24.41 4.60
CA PRO A 312 13.64 23.85 4.46
C PRO A 312 12.79 24.05 5.74
N ALA A 313 11.48 24.12 5.56
CA ALA A 313 10.55 23.97 6.67
C ALA A 313 10.55 22.50 7.16
N PRO A 314 10.29 22.22 8.45
CA PRO A 314 10.07 20.85 8.90
C PRO A 314 8.88 20.19 8.17
N PRO A 315 8.89 18.87 7.96
CA PRO A 315 7.76 18.18 7.36
C PRO A 315 6.52 18.22 8.26
N ALA A 316 5.35 18.38 7.66
CA ALA A 316 4.08 18.27 8.39
C ALA A 316 3.80 16.79 8.68
N LEU A 317 3.47 16.47 9.94
CA LEU A 317 3.36 15.10 10.46
C LEU A 317 1.90 14.64 10.50
N PHE A 318 1.62 13.46 9.95
CA PHE A 318 0.28 12.88 9.86
C PHE A 318 0.24 11.44 10.41
N GLY A 319 -0.93 11.02 10.90
CA GLY A 319 -1.10 9.73 11.57
C GLY A 319 -0.45 9.64 12.96
N LEU A 320 -0.41 10.76 13.69
CA LEU A 320 0.23 10.84 15.00
C LEU A 320 -0.40 9.86 16.01
N ARG A 321 0.42 8.97 16.57
CA ARG A 321 0.03 8.04 17.64
C ARG A 321 0.53 8.57 18.98
N ARG A 322 -0.34 8.58 20.00
CA ARG A 322 0.01 9.05 21.35
C ARG A 322 1.15 8.20 21.96
N PRO A 323 2.25 8.80 22.45
CA PRO A 323 3.39 8.04 23.01
C PRO A 323 3.08 7.37 24.35
N LEU A 324 2.19 7.97 25.16
CA LEU A 324 1.78 7.46 26.47
C LEU A 324 0.26 7.61 26.66
N PHE A 325 -0.30 6.72 27.47
CA PHE A 325 -1.67 6.85 27.96
C PHE A 325 -1.75 7.83 29.13
N GLY A 326 -2.85 8.59 29.24
CA GLY A 326 -3.13 9.48 30.37
C GLY A 326 -2.35 10.80 30.40
N VAL A 327 -1.41 11.03 29.49
CA VAL A 327 -0.68 12.30 29.38
C VAL A 327 -1.50 13.30 28.54
N PRO A 328 -1.74 14.54 29.01
CA PRO A 328 -2.46 15.56 28.25
C PRO A 328 -1.74 15.93 26.95
N GLU A 329 -2.51 16.23 25.90
CA GLU A 329 -2.01 16.78 24.63
C GLU A 329 -2.31 18.29 24.62
N ILE A 330 -1.26 19.12 24.56
CA ILE A 330 -1.35 20.59 24.64
C ILE A 330 -1.69 21.17 23.26
N THR A 331 -1.05 20.63 22.23
CA THR A 331 -1.32 20.87 20.81
C THR A 331 -0.94 19.60 20.04
N THR A 332 -1.36 19.49 18.79
CA THR A 332 -1.18 18.31 17.93
C THR A 332 0.25 17.73 18.00
N GLY A 333 0.39 16.57 18.63
CA GLY A 333 1.69 15.89 18.78
C GLY A 333 2.60 16.36 19.93
N VAL A 334 2.18 17.32 20.76
CA VAL A 334 2.94 17.83 21.91
C VAL A 334 2.19 17.55 23.22
N TYR A 335 2.83 16.85 24.14
CA TYR A 335 2.23 16.31 25.35
C TYR A 335 2.85 16.87 26.63
N GLU A 336 2.03 17.14 27.64
CA GLU A 336 2.47 17.70 28.93
C GLU A 336 3.14 16.61 29.79
N TYR A 337 4.46 16.44 29.65
CA TYR A 337 5.18 15.35 30.32
C TYR A 337 5.44 15.63 31.80
N ALA A 338 5.81 16.87 32.11
CA ALA A 338 5.99 17.40 33.46
C ALA A 338 5.73 18.92 33.45
N ALA A 339 5.57 19.53 34.63
CA ALA A 339 5.31 20.97 34.75
C ALA A 339 6.41 21.88 34.14
N ASP A 340 7.60 21.35 33.91
CA ASP A 340 8.75 22.01 33.28
C ASP A 340 9.08 21.50 31.86
N ALA A 341 8.43 20.43 31.38
CA ALA A 341 8.85 19.71 30.18
C ALA A 341 7.69 19.16 29.35
N VAL A 342 7.82 19.23 28.03
CA VAL A 342 6.90 18.63 27.06
C VAL A 342 7.59 17.53 26.26
N LEU A 343 6.80 16.53 25.88
CA LEU A 343 7.19 15.46 24.97
C LEU A 343 6.57 15.76 23.61
N GLU A 344 7.40 16.06 22.61
CA GLU A 344 6.96 16.32 21.23
C GLU A 344 7.24 15.10 20.35
N VAL A 345 6.31 14.76 19.46
CA VAL A 345 6.54 13.77 18.40
C VAL A 345 7.22 14.45 17.21
N VAL A 346 8.40 13.96 16.85
CA VAL A 346 9.18 14.41 15.70
C VAL A 346 9.36 13.26 14.71
N GLN A 347 9.74 13.53 13.46
CA GLN A 347 9.84 12.46 12.45
C GLN A 347 10.81 11.33 12.84
N SER A 348 11.89 11.65 13.57
CA SER A 348 12.90 10.71 14.07
C SER A 348 12.51 9.98 15.37
N GLY A 349 11.32 10.24 15.91
CA GLY A 349 10.79 9.59 17.11
C GLY A 349 10.14 10.57 18.09
N LEU A 350 10.81 10.84 19.19
CA LEU A 350 10.33 11.68 20.30
C LEU A 350 11.38 12.73 20.67
N TRP A 351 10.93 13.87 21.18
CA TRP A 351 11.78 14.94 21.68
C TRP A 351 11.30 15.44 23.04
N MET A 352 12.14 15.29 24.06
CA MET A 352 11.95 15.82 25.42
C MET A 352 12.58 17.22 25.50
N ARG A 353 11.76 18.24 25.78
CA ARG A 353 12.21 19.64 25.78
C ARG A 353 11.50 20.48 26.84
N PRO A 354 12.03 21.66 27.20
CA PRO A 354 11.33 22.59 28.07
C PRO A 354 9.97 23.02 27.50
N LEU A 355 9.08 23.46 28.39
CA LEU A 355 7.79 24.06 28.03
C LEU A 355 7.94 25.33 27.16
N ALA A 356 9.04 26.07 27.34
CA ALA A 356 9.42 27.17 26.45
C ALA A 356 10.05 26.62 25.16
N GLU A 357 9.63 27.14 24.01
CA GLU A 357 10.10 26.71 22.69
C GLU A 357 11.60 27.00 22.49
N PRO A 358 12.45 25.98 22.22
CA PRO A 358 13.85 26.19 21.87
C PRO A 358 14.03 26.92 20.54
N ALA A 359 15.00 27.84 20.47
CA ALA A 359 15.23 28.68 19.28
C ALA A 359 15.52 27.88 18.00
N ASP A 360 16.25 26.76 18.14
CA ASP A 360 16.61 25.87 17.04
C ASP A 360 15.66 24.66 16.88
N GLY A 361 14.45 24.71 17.47
CA GLY A 361 13.51 23.58 17.49
C GLY A 361 13.15 23.02 16.11
N ASP A 362 13.11 23.88 15.08
CA ASP A 362 12.87 23.45 13.70
C ASP A 362 14.05 22.66 13.10
N ALA A 363 15.28 22.84 13.59
CA ALA A 363 16.38 21.94 13.23
C ALA A 363 16.14 20.54 13.80
N VAL A 364 15.65 20.44 15.04
CA VAL A 364 15.31 19.16 15.68
C VAL A 364 14.19 18.44 14.93
N ARG A 365 13.15 19.17 14.51
CA ARG A 365 12.04 18.63 13.70
C ARG A 365 12.47 18.15 12.31
N ARG A 366 13.55 18.71 11.75
CA ARG A 366 14.12 18.30 10.45
C ARG A 366 14.99 17.04 10.49
N ILE A 367 15.45 16.59 11.66
CA ILE A 367 16.28 15.38 11.80
C ILE A 367 15.55 14.18 11.17
N PRO A 368 16.08 13.54 10.13
CA PRO A 368 15.37 12.48 9.40
C PRO A 368 15.21 11.20 10.23
N ALA A 369 14.17 10.43 9.92
CA ALA A 369 14.03 9.06 10.41
C ALA A 369 15.05 8.13 9.72
N ALA A 370 15.93 7.49 10.49
CA ALA A 370 16.86 6.49 9.97
C ALA A 370 16.20 5.09 9.92
N PRO A 371 16.32 4.31 8.82
CA PRO A 371 15.68 3.01 8.70
C PRO A 371 16.00 2.06 9.86
N GLY A 372 14.96 1.61 10.58
CA GLY A 372 15.07 0.69 11.72
C GLY A 372 15.30 1.35 13.08
N TYR A 373 15.81 2.59 13.14
CA TYR A 373 16.15 3.30 14.38
C TYR A 373 15.07 4.29 14.81
N ALA A 374 14.91 4.48 16.13
CA ALA A 374 14.12 5.57 16.69
C ALA A 374 14.87 6.26 17.82
N ALA A 375 14.68 7.57 17.98
CA ALA A 375 15.32 8.36 19.01
C ALA A 375 14.31 8.92 20.04
N ILE A 376 14.76 9.03 21.28
CA ILE A 376 14.25 10.00 22.25
C ILE A 376 15.32 11.08 22.39
N LEU A 377 15.13 12.17 21.65
CA LEU A 377 15.99 13.34 21.70
C LEU A 377 15.75 14.09 23.01
N TYR A 378 16.78 14.71 23.59
CA TYR A 378 16.63 15.65 24.70
C TYR A 378 17.26 17.01 24.36
N ASP A 379 16.55 18.10 24.68
CA ASP A 379 17.11 19.45 24.52
C ASP A 379 18.34 19.68 25.40
N ARG A 380 19.35 20.34 24.82
CA ARG A 380 20.51 20.90 25.53
C ARG A 380 20.67 22.41 25.33
N SER A 381 19.89 23.04 24.44
CA SER A 381 20.02 24.46 24.11
C SER A 381 19.70 25.38 25.29
N THR A 382 18.84 24.93 26.20
CA THR A 382 18.43 25.69 27.38
C THR A 382 19.43 25.47 28.55
N PRO A 383 20.19 26.49 28.99
CA PRO A 383 21.21 26.33 30.02
C PRO A 383 20.63 25.84 31.36
N GLY A 384 21.23 24.80 31.93
CA GLY A 384 20.80 24.18 33.19
C GLY A 384 19.59 23.23 33.07
N ALA A 385 18.92 23.16 31.92
CA ALA A 385 17.83 22.21 31.69
C ALA A 385 18.30 20.85 31.14
N ALA A 386 19.49 20.77 30.54
CA ALA A 386 19.97 19.59 29.81
C ALA A 386 19.91 18.27 30.62
N ASP A 387 20.47 18.25 31.84
CA ASP A 387 20.45 17.05 32.70
C ASP A 387 19.04 16.66 33.14
N ARG A 388 18.14 17.64 33.28
CA ARG A 388 16.73 17.44 33.62
C ARG A 388 15.96 16.87 32.43
N MET A 389 16.13 17.42 31.22
CA MET A 389 15.53 16.89 29.99
C MET A 389 16.03 15.47 29.70
N ARG A 390 17.34 15.23 29.88
CA ARG A 390 17.93 13.90 29.76
C ARG A 390 17.32 12.90 30.76
N SER A 391 17.21 13.28 32.04
CA SER A 391 16.61 12.43 33.07
C SER A 391 15.14 12.07 32.76
N LEU A 392 14.39 13.01 32.19
CA LEU A 392 13.01 12.79 31.74
C LEU A 392 12.93 11.94 30.47
N ALA A 393 13.89 12.03 29.55
CA ALA A 393 14.01 11.14 28.40
C ALA A 393 14.35 9.69 28.82
N GLU A 394 15.21 9.54 29.83
CA GLU A 394 15.53 8.24 30.45
C GLU A 394 14.29 7.64 31.15
N ASP A 395 13.53 8.42 31.93
CA ASP A 395 12.23 8.01 32.50
C ASP A 395 11.18 7.65 31.42
N MET A 396 11.10 8.43 30.35
CA MET A 396 10.19 8.19 29.21
C MET A 396 10.45 6.83 28.56
N LEU A 397 11.73 6.45 28.37
CA LEU A 397 12.09 5.13 27.85
C LEU A 397 11.59 3.99 28.76
N TRP A 398 11.64 4.17 30.09
CA TRP A 398 11.11 3.20 31.06
C TRP A 398 9.58 3.19 31.15
N ARG A 399 8.88 4.15 30.53
CA ARG A 399 7.41 4.25 30.49
C ARG A 399 6.77 3.81 29.16
N LEU A 400 7.53 3.68 28.08
CA LEU A 400 7.08 2.98 26.85
C LEU A 400 6.73 1.51 27.16
N ASP A 401 5.86 0.88 26.36
CA ASP A 401 5.63 -0.57 26.46
C ASP A 401 6.93 -1.35 26.19
N PRO A 402 7.23 -2.47 26.89
CA PRO A 402 8.52 -3.17 26.73
C PRO A 402 8.87 -3.54 25.29
N GLU A 403 7.90 -4.05 24.52
CA GLU A 403 8.02 -4.40 23.09
C GLU A 403 8.31 -3.17 22.20
N ARG A 404 8.03 -1.95 22.69
CA ARG A 404 8.24 -0.68 21.99
C ARG A 404 9.51 0.05 22.43
N ARG A 405 10.27 -0.47 23.40
CA ARG A 405 11.58 0.07 23.82
C ARG A 405 12.72 -0.42 22.94
N GLU A 406 12.57 -1.60 22.36
CA GLU A 406 13.61 -2.21 21.53
C GLU A 406 13.80 -1.40 20.24
N GLY A 407 15.03 -0.89 20.03
CA GLY A 407 15.36 0.00 18.92
C GLY A 407 15.26 1.50 19.21
N PHE A 408 14.84 1.91 20.43
CA PHE A 408 14.93 3.31 20.87
C PHE A 408 16.29 3.62 21.50
N THR A 409 16.88 4.74 21.10
CA THR A 409 18.12 5.31 21.66
C THR A 409 17.85 6.69 22.26
N ILE A 410 18.66 7.13 23.23
CA ILE A 410 18.55 8.46 23.84
C ILE A 410 19.71 9.32 23.34
N ALA A 411 19.42 10.49 22.77
CA ALA A 411 20.40 11.33 22.10
C ALA A 411 20.22 12.83 22.41
N PRO A 412 21.29 13.63 22.42
CA PRO A 412 21.18 15.09 22.41
C PRO A 412 20.51 15.57 21.11
N ALA A 413 19.60 16.53 21.22
CA ALA A 413 18.86 17.08 20.06
C ALA A 413 19.74 17.86 19.06
N ASP A 414 20.89 18.37 19.52
CA ASP A 414 21.87 19.15 18.76
C ASP A 414 23.06 18.34 18.22
N GLU A 415 23.25 17.08 18.65
CA GLU A 415 24.23 16.13 18.09
C GLU A 415 23.59 14.78 17.68
N PRO A 416 22.48 14.76 16.92
CA PRO A 416 21.79 13.51 16.54
C PRO A 416 22.67 12.56 15.73
N GLY A 417 23.62 13.12 14.96
CA GLY A 417 24.59 12.37 14.16
C GLY A 417 25.52 11.45 14.96
N HIS A 418 25.66 11.64 16.28
CA HIS A 418 26.44 10.74 17.14
C HIS A 418 25.64 9.52 17.64
N VAL A 419 24.33 9.47 17.38
CA VAL A 419 23.47 8.32 17.69
C VAL A 419 22.81 7.74 16.43
N MET A 420 22.80 8.49 15.32
CA MET A 420 22.67 7.93 13.98
C MET A 420 23.90 7.05 13.65
N VAL A 421 23.79 5.79 14.07
CA VAL A 421 24.38 4.61 13.41
C VAL A 421 25.90 4.42 13.60
N THR A 422 26.29 3.18 13.93
CA THR A 422 27.68 2.71 13.81
C THR A 422 28.04 2.53 12.34
N SER A 423 29.07 3.23 11.84
CA SER A 423 29.44 3.41 10.41
C SER A 423 28.95 2.32 9.45
N ASP A 424 29.26 1.05 9.73
CA ASP A 424 28.86 -0.15 8.97
C ASP A 424 27.38 -0.15 8.49
N ASP A 425 26.42 0.33 9.30
CA ASP A 425 25.00 0.40 8.93
C ASP A 425 24.63 1.69 8.16
N THR A 426 25.41 2.77 8.28
CA THR A 426 25.27 3.98 7.45
C THR A 426 25.78 3.69 6.04
N ASP A 427 26.89 2.97 5.96
CA ASP A 427 27.55 2.51 4.73
C ASP A 427 26.77 1.39 4.02
N LEU A 428 25.70 0.85 4.65
CA LEU A 428 24.71 -0.04 4.04
C LEU A 428 23.55 0.69 3.34
N TRP A 429 23.35 1.99 3.61
CA TRP A 429 22.30 2.83 3.00
C TRP A 429 22.82 4.08 2.28
N SER A 430 24.05 4.48 2.58
CA SER A 430 24.86 5.45 1.84
C SER A 430 25.73 4.72 0.81
N ALA A 431 26.04 5.37 -0.30
CA ALA A 431 26.56 4.65 -1.46
C ALA A 431 28.05 4.27 -1.34
N PRO A 432 28.44 3.02 -1.66
CA PRO A 432 29.74 2.79 -2.26
C PRO A 432 29.80 3.47 -3.65
N ASP A 433 30.97 4.00 -3.99
CA ASP A 433 31.19 4.94 -5.08
C ASP A 433 30.52 4.54 -6.43
N ALA A 434 29.60 5.38 -6.93
CA ALA A 434 28.83 5.13 -8.15
C ALA A 434 29.70 5.08 -9.42
N THR A 435 30.97 5.43 -9.34
CA THR A 435 31.96 5.31 -10.42
C THR A 435 32.46 3.88 -10.65
N ALA A 436 32.23 2.94 -9.72
CA ALA A 436 32.88 1.64 -9.70
C ALA A 436 32.40 0.62 -10.76
N THR A 437 31.28 0.86 -11.46
CA THR A 437 30.75 -0.08 -12.47
C THR A 437 30.50 0.61 -13.81
N GLY A 438 31.44 0.43 -14.76
CA GLY A 438 31.23 0.80 -16.16
C GLY A 438 30.09 -0.02 -16.82
N PRO A 439 29.61 0.38 -18.01
CA PRO A 439 28.39 -0.16 -18.61
C PRO A 439 28.53 -1.64 -19.01
N GLN A 440 28.19 -2.53 -18.07
CA GLN A 440 27.94 -3.94 -18.36
C GLN A 440 26.59 -4.08 -19.09
N ALA A 441 26.49 -5.06 -19.98
CA ALA A 441 25.30 -5.22 -20.80
C ALA A 441 24.09 -5.60 -19.93
N ILE A 442 23.07 -4.74 -19.91
CA ILE A 442 21.83 -4.95 -19.14
C ILE A 442 21.10 -6.16 -19.72
N ALA A 443 21.27 -7.32 -19.10
CA ALA A 443 20.34 -8.41 -19.26
C ALA A 443 19.00 -7.96 -18.68
N LEU A 444 17.93 -7.96 -19.48
CA LEU A 444 16.57 -7.74 -19.00
C LEU A 444 16.03 -9.00 -18.29
N THR A 445 16.73 -9.42 -17.23
CA THR A 445 16.20 -10.28 -16.17
C THR A 445 15.24 -9.48 -15.31
N ALA A 446 14.10 -9.11 -15.91
CA ALA A 446 12.88 -8.95 -15.12
C ALA A 446 12.70 -10.27 -14.35
N PHE A 447 12.89 -10.22 -13.03
CA PHE A 447 13.06 -11.40 -12.19
C PHE A 447 11.79 -12.23 -12.23
N ARG A 448 11.78 -13.28 -13.08
CA ARG A 448 10.57 -14.04 -13.36
C ARG A 448 10.11 -14.69 -12.07
N GLY A 449 8.91 -14.35 -11.61
CA GLY A 449 8.25 -15.20 -10.63
C GLY A 449 8.14 -16.60 -11.25
N GLN A 450 8.48 -17.66 -10.52
CA GLN A 450 8.25 -19.01 -11.05
C GLN A 450 6.73 -19.14 -11.25
N PRO A 451 6.25 -19.28 -12.50
CA PRO A 451 4.82 -19.22 -12.77
C PRO A 451 4.16 -20.44 -12.12
N ARG A 452 3.27 -20.17 -11.16
CA ARG A 452 2.58 -21.20 -10.39
C ARG A 452 1.94 -22.23 -11.32
N ALA A 453 2.18 -23.51 -11.02
CA ALA A 453 1.61 -24.61 -11.81
C ALA A 453 0.08 -24.52 -11.86
N ALA A 454 -0.51 -24.69 -13.04
CA ALA A 454 -1.96 -24.52 -13.27
C ALA A 454 -2.84 -25.50 -12.47
N GLU A 455 -2.24 -26.57 -11.94
CA GLU A 455 -2.86 -27.57 -11.06
C GLU A 455 -3.01 -27.08 -9.61
N ALA A 456 -2.28 -26.03 -9.20
CA ALA A 456 -2.21 -25.54 -7.84
C ALA A 456 -3.03 -24.26 -7.63
N ALA A 457 -4.15 -24.36 -6.90
CA ALA A 457 -5.05 -23.23 -6.67
C ALA A 457 -4.41 -22.07 -5.88
N PRO A 458 -4.83 -20.79 -6.05
CA PRO A 458 -4.21 -19.63 -5.40
C PRO A 458 -4.12 -19.68 -3.87
N TRP A 459 -5.00 -20.46 -3.22
CA TRP A 459 -5.06 -20.67 -1.77
C TRP A 459 -4.26 -21.88 -1.27
N GLY A 460 -3.72 -22.69 -2.18
CA GLY A 460 -2.93 -23.88 -1.82
C GLY A 460 -1.56 -23.49 -1.26
N THR A 461 -1.34 -23.75 0.02
CA THR A 461 -0.04 -23.56 0.67
C THR A 461 1.07 -24.28 -0.09
N GLU A 462 2.15 -23.57 -0.42
CA GLU A 462 3.36 -24.20 -0.98
C GLU A 462 4.09 -24.95 0.13
N THR A 463 3.70 -26.20 0.32
CA THR A 463 4.53 -27.19 1.01
C THR A 463 5.81 -27.34 0.19
N ALA A 464 6.90 -26.75 0.65
CA ALA A 464 8.19 -26.79 -0.02
C ALA A 464 8.53 -28.24 -0.39
N ALA A 465 8.65 -28.51 -1.69
CA ALA A 465 8.92 -29.85 -2.18
C ALA A 465 10.29 -30.29 -1.67
N ALA A 466 10.31 -31.25 -0.74
CA ALA A 466 11.53 -31.81 -0.18
C ALA A 466 12.24 -32.64 -1.26
N THR A 467 13.06 -31.96 -2.07
CA THR A 467 13.89 -32.60 -3.10
C THR A 467 14.75 -33.68 -2.45
N PRO A 468 14.62 -34.96 -2.83
CA PRO A 468 15.48 -36.00 -2.30
C PRO A 468 16.92 -35.71 -2.75
N LEU A 469 17.86 -35.80 -1.80
CA LEU A 469 19.29 -35.64 -2.06
C LEU A 469 19.77 -36.72 -3.06
N ALA A 470 20.00 -36.30 -4.31
CA ALA A 470 20.80 -37.06 -5.27
C ALA A 470 22.29 -36.79 -4.99
N GLU A 471 23.09 -37.85 -4.91
CA GLU A 471 24.46 -37.78 -4.40
C GLU A 471 25.44 -37.03 -5.32
N THR A 472 26.44 -36.39 -4.72
CA THR A 472 27.39 -35.51 -5.40
C THR A 472 28.43 -36.26 -6.23
N GLY A 473 28.29 -36.23 -7.57
CA GLY A 473 29.33 -36.66 -8.51
C GLY A 473 30.30 -35.52 -8.87
N VAL A 474 31.55 -35.59 -8.41
CA VAL A 474 32.56 -34.53 -8.62
C VAL A 474 33.36 -34.73 -9.91
N VAL A 475 33.30 -33.77 -10.83
CA VAL A 475 34.28 -33.60 -11.94
C VAL A 475 34.60 -32.10 -12.12
N ARG A 476 35.88 -31.77 -12.29
CA ARG A 476 36.37 -30.40 -12.54
C ARG A 476 36.32 -30.02 -14.04
N PRO A 477 36.19 -28.73 -14.40
CA PRO A 477 36.08 -28.30 -15.79
C PRO A 477 37.38 -28.49 -16.58
N GLY A 478 37.28 -29.02 -17.79
CA GLY A 478 38.36 -29.06 -18.78
C GLY A 478 38.16 -28.00 -19.86
N VAL A 479 39.17 -27.15 -20.08
CA VAL A 479 39.14 -26.13 -21.14
C VAL A 479 39.39 -26.80 -22.50
N VAL A 480 38.46 -26.66 -23.45
CA VAL A 480 38.68 -26.98 -24.86
C VAL A 480 38.23 -25.79 -25.71
N ARG A 481 39.14 -25.30 -26.56
CA ARG A 481 38.90 -24.26 -27.56
C ARG A 481 38.69 -24.95 -28.91
N GLY A 482 37.57 -24.68 -29.58
CA GLY A 482 37.24 -25.28 -30.87
C GLY A 482 36.53 -24.29 -31.79
N GLU A 483 37.16 -24.00 -32.93
CA GLU A 483 36.58 -23.22 -34.03
C GLU A 483 35.79 -24.16 -34.96
N GLY A 484 34.67 -23.72 -35.55
CA GLY A 484 33.85 -24.66 -36.33
C GLY A 484 32.57 -24.13 -36.99
N SER A 485 32.71 -23.20 -37.94
CA SER A 485 31.88 -23.04 -39.15
C SER A 485 30.35 -23.27 -39.13
N GLY A 486 29.61 -22.22 -39.51
CA GLY A 486 28.70 -22.32 -40.67
C GLY A 486 27.19 -22.27 -40.43
N GLY A 487 26.48 -21.60 -41.37
CA GLY A 487 25.06 -21.90 -41.62
C GLY A 487 24.05 -20.77 -41.40
N ALA A 488 24.12 -19.71 -42.22
CA ALA A 488 23.01 -18.87 -42.70
C ALA A 488 21.76 -18.64 -41.81
N SER A 489 21.54 -17.38 -41.44
CA SER A 489 20.24 -16.74 -41.70
C SER A 489 20.49 -15.50 -42.56
N ALA A 490 19.71 -15.31 -43.63
CA ALA A 490 19.96 -14.32 -44.67
C ALA A 490 18.69 -13.53 -45.02
N LEU A 491 18.89 -12.42 -45.75
CA LEU A 491 17.89 -11.42 -46.17
C LEU A 491 17.44 -10.50 -45.01
N ALA A 492 17.98 -9.28 -44.89
CA ALA A 492 17.90 -8.09 -45.78
C ALA A 492 16.65 -7.24 -45.47
N HIS A 493 16.80 -6.01 -44.96
CA HIS A 493 17.35 -4.80 -45.61
C HIS A 493 16.40 -4.17 -46.66
N LEU A 494 15.58 -3.25 -46.17
CA LEU A 494 15.14 -2.01 -46.82
C LEU A 494 15.11 -0.99 -45.65
N ASP A 495 16.15 -0.22 -45.37
CA ASP A 495 16.84 0.79 -46.19
C ASP A 495 16.00 2.06 -46.40
N LEU A 496 16.65 3.22 -46.25
CA LEU A 496 16.02 4.54 -46.17
C LEU A 496 15.98 5.20 -47.56
N ASP A 497 14.99 6.06 -47.81
CA ASP A 497 15.10 7.05 -48.89
C ASP A 497 14.43 8.38 -48.49
N GLU A 498 14.97 9.49 -48.99
CA GLU A 498 14.78 10.86 -48.48
C GLU A 498 14.19 11.78 -49.58
N ALA A 499 12.86 11.86 -49.65
CA ALA A 499 12.16 12.63 -50.69
C ALA A 499 11.48 13.89 -50.15
N THR A 500 12.15 15.03 -50.33
CA THR A 500 11.73 16.39 -49.94
C THR A 500 10.28 16.78 -50.31
N VAL A 501 9.55 17.41 -49.39
CA VAL A 501 8.39 18.27 -49.69
C VAL A 501 8.54 19.63 -49.00
N ARG A 502 8.73 20.70 -49.78
CA ARG A 502 8.61 22.09 -49.32
C ARG A 502 7.19 22.59 -49.54
N VAL A 503 6.51 23.10 -48.51
CA VAL A 503 5.41 24.07 -48.67
C VAL A 503 5.43 25.10 -47.53
N ARG A 504 5.58 26.38 -47.93
CA ARG A 504 5.01 27.62 -47.35
C ARG A 504 4.81 27.68 -45.83
N GLY A 505 5.68 28.42 -45.13
CA GLY A 505 5.44 28.83 -43.73
C GLY A 505 4.39 29.95 -43.61
N ASN A 506 3.73 30.00 -42.44
CA ASN A 506 2.95 31.13 -41.96
C ASN A 506 3.63 31.70 -40.70
N ALA A 507 3.58 33.03 -40.52
CA ALA A 507 4.16 33.68 -39.34
C ALA A 507 3.30 33.45 -38.08
N ALA A 508 3.95 33.32 -36.92
CA ALA A 508 3.27 33.20 -35.64
C ALA A 508 2.71 34.56 -35.18
N PRO A 509 1.46 34.64 -34.68
CA PRO A 509 1.02 35.79 -33.90
C PRO A 509 1.72 35.76 -32.53
N ALA A 510 2.16 36.93 -32.05
CA ALA A 510 2.81 37.04 -30.75
C ALA A 510 1.82 36.78 -29.60
N ALA A 511 2.26 36.06 -28.57
CA ALA A 511 1.49 35.89 -27.34
C ALA A 511 1.45 37.21 -26.53
N PRO A 512 0.33 37.56 -25.89
CA PRO A 512 0.28 38.69 -24.96
C PRO A 512 1.11 38.39 -23.70
N PRO A 513 1.63 39.43 -23.00
CA PRO A 513 2.38 39.23 -21.77
C PRO A 513 1.49 38.64 -20.67
N VAL A 514 1.98 37.57 -20.03
CA VAL A 514 1.30 36.96 -18.88
C VAL A 514 1.45 37.89 -17.68
N VAL A 515 0.33 38.45 -17.22
CA VAL A 515 0.26 39.18 -15.95
C VAL A 515 0.36 38.16 -14.80
N ALA A 516 1.27 38.40 -13.86
CA ALA A 516 1.43 37.52 -12.71
C ALA A 516 0.16 37.51 -11.84
N PRO A 517 -0.27 36.35 -11.32
CA PRO A 517 -1.37 36.30 -10.36
C PRO A 517 -0.98 37.02 -9.06
N PRO A 518 -1.92 37.71 -8.39
CA PRO A 518 -1.65 38.34 -7.10
C PRO A 518 -1.32 37.29 -6.04
N ALA A 519 -0.48 37.66 -5.07
CA ALA A 519 -0.08 36.78 -3.98
C ALA A 519 -1.28 36.21 -3.21
N ALA A 520 -1.15 34.94 -2.78
CA ALA A 520 -2.18 34.27 -1.99
C ALA A 520 -2.49 35.04 -0.71
N ARG A 521 -3.78 35.23 -0.41
CA ARG A 521 -4.21 35.73 0.90
C ARG A 521 -3.98 34.64 1.94
N ILE A 522 -3.54 35.04 3.12
CA ILE A 522 -3.44 34.17 4.29
C ILE A 522 -4.88 33.85 4.74
N GLU A 523 -5.25 32.57 4.82
CA GLU A 523 -6.54 32.16 5.39
C GLU A 523 -6.49 32.23 6.91
N SER A 524 -6.69 33.44 7.43
CA SER A 524 -7.30 33.68 8.73
C SER A 524 -8.69 34.29 8.50
N GLU A 525 -9.61 34.01 9.43
CA GLU A 525 -11.05 34.29 9.34
C GLU A 525 -11.83 33.50 8.26
N VAL A 526 -12.36 32.34 8.66
CA VAL A 526 -13.65 31.85 8.13
C VAL A 526 -14.65 31.88 9.29
N PRO A 527 -15.71 32.71 9.25
CA PRO A 527 -16.71 32.76 10.31
C PRO A 527 -17.62 31.53 10.27
N ALA A 528 -17.94 30.99 11.44
CA ALA A 528 -18.78 29.81 11.59
C ALA A 528 -20.21 30.06 11.08
N SER A 529 -20.50 29.62 9.85
CA SER A 529 -21.83 29.65 9.26
C SER A 529 -22.60 28.39 9.64
N GLY A 530 -23.69 28.55 10.40
CA GLY A 530 -24.47 27.42 10.92
C GLY A 530 -25.19 26.62 9.84
N LEU A 531 -25.29 25.30 10.05
CA LEU A 531 -26.09 24.42 9.20
C LEU A 531 -27.59 24.77 9.30
N PRO A 532 -28.34 24.81 8.18
CA PRO A 532 -29.78 25.01 8.23
C PRO A 532 -30.46 23.78 8.85
N ARG A 533 -31.33 24.03 9.82
CA ARG A 533 -32.17 23.03 10.49
C ARG A 533 -33.19 22.48 9.49
N VAL A 534 -33.07 21.21 9.11
CA VAL A 534 -34.12 20.50 8.35
C VAL A 534 -35.28 20.21 9.30
N GLU A 535 -36.47 20.69 8.96
CA GLU A 535 -37.71 20.36 9.67
C GLU A 535 -38.25 19.02 9.14
N SER A 536 -38.35 18.01 10.00
CA SER A 536 -39.06 16.77 9.68
C SER A 536 -40.56 16.99 9.79
N GLY A 537 -41.19 17.33 8.66
CA GLY A 537 -42.62 17.17 8.46
C GLY A 537 -42.88 15.99 7.53
N ASP A 538 -43.51 14.93 8.05
CA ASP A 538 -44.31 14.00 7.24
C ASP A 538 -45.34 13.31 8.14
N ASP A 539 -46.61 13.65 7.95
CA ASP A 539 -47.74 13.01 8.63
C ASP A 539 -48.07 11.67 7.95
N VAL A 540 -47.92 10.57 8.67
CA VAL A 540 -48.40 9.25 8.21
C VAL A 540 -49.30 8.63 9.28
N GLN A 541 -50.61 8.82 9.10
CA GLN A 541 -51.61 8.05 9.84
C GLN A 541 -51.60 6.60 9.36
N VAL A 542 -51.34 5.65 10.27
CA VAL A 542 -51.70 4.25 10.11
C VAL A 542 -52.59 3.83 11.27
N THR A 543 -53.80 3.39 10.96
CA THR A 543 -54.78 2.88 11.92
C THR A 543 -54.41 1.48 12.40
N GLY A 544 -54.52 1.23 13.71
CA GLY A 544 -54.30 -0.10 14.29
C GLY A 544 -54.58 -0.14 15.80
N GLU A 545 -55.81 -0.50 16.18
CA GLU A 545 -56.08 -1.02 17.52
C GLU A 545 -55.39 -2.39 17.71
N PRO A 546 -55.15 -2.82 18.96
CA PRO A 546 -56.10 -3.76 19.53
C PRO A 546 -56.43 -3.56 21.03
N GLY A 547 -57.73 -3.47 21.30
CA GLY A 547 -58.46 -4.10 22.41
C GLY A 547 -57.77 -4.33 23.77
N ASP A 548 -58.11 -3.47 24.74
CA ASP A 548 -57.99 -3.75 26.17
C ASP A 548 -59.10 -4.72 26.66
N THR A 549 -58.75 -5.65 27.57
CA THR A 549 -59.68 -6.25 28.54
C THR A 549 -58.90 -6.70 29.78
N GLY A 550 -59.33 -6.27 30.98
CA GLY A 550 -58.64 -6.46 32.26
C GLY A 550 -58.62 -7.91 32.82
N THR A 551 -58.31 -8.15 34.10
CA THR A 551 -58.81 -7.39 35.27
C THR A 551 -58.01 -7.69 36.56
N ALA A 552 -58.04 -6.75 37.52
CA ALA A 552 -57.63 -6.86 38.94
C ALA A 552 -56.10 -6.93 39.26
N GLY A 553 -55.61 -6.24 40.30
CA GLY A 553 -56.33 -5.35 41.23
C GLY A 553 -55.44 -4.56 42.21
N ARG A 554 -56.08 -3.61 42.91
CA ARG A 554 -55.59 -2.77 44.03
C ARG A 554 -56.68 -2.84 45.14
N PRO A 555 -56.45 -2.51 46.43
CA PRO A 555 -55.78 -1.30 46.95
C PRO A 555 -54.61 -1.66 47.92
N GLU A 556 -54.01 -0.84 48.80
CA GLU A 556 -54.26 0.56 49.17
C GLU A 556 -52.97 1.36 49.51
N THR A 557 -52.61 1.49 50.81
CA THR A 557 -51.68 2.49 51.40
C THR A 557 -50.94 2.01 52.65
N VAL A 558 -49.78 2.63 52.95
CA VAL A 558 -49.42 3.21 54.28
C VAL A 558 -48.58 4.48 54.02
N THR A 559 -48.66 5.48 54.91
CA THR A 559 -48.05 6.81 54.77
C THR A 559 -47.20 7.18 55.98
N THR A 560 -45.99 7.72 55.77
CA THR A 560 -45.29 8.72 56.61
C THR A 560 -43.97 9.15 55.95
N ALA A 561 -43.35 10.32 56.18
CA ALA A 561 -43.80 11.69 56.47
C ALA A 561 -42.54 12.52 56.78
N SER A 562 -42.36 13.71 56.18
CA SER A 562 -41.25 14.62 56.50
C SER A 562 -41.69 15.82 57.35
N PRO A 563 -40.76 16.41 58.10
CA PRO A 563 -40.61 17.87 58.19
C PRO A 563 -39.18 18.28 57.70
N ALA A 564 -38.85 19.45 57.12
CA ALA A 564 -39.27 20.86 57.35
C ALA A 564 -38.75 21.40 58.71
N THR A 565 -38.17 22.60 58.91
CA THR A 565 -37.77 23.78 58.10
C THR A 565 -36.73 24.58 58.97
N ALA A 566 -35.98 25.64 58.59
CA ALA A 566 -35.81 26.50 57.40
C ALA A 566 -34.35 27.06 57.36
N ALA A 567 -33.81 27.51 56.21
CA ALA A 567 -33.67 28.92 55.74
C ALA A 567 -32.84 29.92 56.60
N GLY A 568 -31.86 30.60 55.98
CA GLY A 568 -31.19 31.78 56.55
C GLY A 568 -29.81 32.13 55.97
N GLY A 569 -29.72 33.25 55.24
CA GLY A 569 -28.50 34.06 54.99
C GLY A 569 -28.89 35.56 55.06
N PRO A 570 -28.01 36.55 54.78
CA PRO A 570 -26.67 36.49 54.19
C PRO A 570 -25.57 37.27 55.00
N ALA A 571 -24.56 37.80 54.28
CA ALA A 571 -23.36 38.58 54.66
C ALA A 571 -23.63 39.91 55.47
N PRO A 572 -22.61 40.70 55.96
CA PRO A 572 -21.20 40.76 55.55
C PRO A 572 -20.12 41.03 56.66
N GLU A 573 -18.94 41.48 56.21
CA GLU A 573 -17.78 42.09 56.90
C GLU A 573 -18.11 43.11 58.03
N PRO A 574 -17.20 43.35 59.02
CA PRO A 574 -16.16 44.38 58.80
C PRO A 574 -14.82 44.24 59.58
N ALA A 575 -13.90 45.16 59.24
CA ALA A 575 -12.68 45.62 59.97
C ALA A 575 -11.38 44.82 59.81
#